data_AF-A0A9E1SAR3-F1
#
_entry.id   AF-A0A9E1SAR3-F1
#
_cell.length_a   1.000
_cell.length_b   1.000
_cell.length_c   1.000
_cell.angle_alpha   90.00
_cell.angle_beta   90.00
_cell.angle_gamma   90.00
#
_symmetry.space_group_name_H-M   'P 1'
#
loop_
_entity.id
_entity.type
_entity.pdbx_description
1 polymer ?
#
loop_
_entity_poly.entity_id
_entity_poly.type
_entity_poly.pdbx_seq_one_letter_code
_entity_poly.pdbx_strand_id
1 'polypeptide(L)'
;RYLAPLGLSVEVMQSNADFSIGGTLSVNAHGWQPNRPPVSSTVEMLSLIDANGEVLLCSRAKNEELFKHVLGGYGLMGIIIEVWIRPVPNEILRSSHTIVECQNFSSEWNRMKEGPVRLAYARLSVAPSTFFKQVLLSSYQTTGEISNQAAQYEITSKTSLARAIFRASLNSDRGKSFRQWMENLIGGEAGGVHSRANLLIEPVRIFTNNDSDKTDILVEIFIPQEKFSDFMPLARELMINQSSSLLNVTIREICRDSDTALPYATQDMFGLVMLFTIDRRKEAEEILHLKISTLIDLALKYGGTFYLPYRNYANSEQIKKAYPTLENFISTKQQHDPSETFVSDFYYYLLQSTDQKNVRP
;
A
#
# COMPACT_ATOMS: atom_id res chain seq x y z
N ARG A 1 17.06 -3.91 -10.30
CA ARG A 1 18.00 -4.16 -11.43
C ARG A 1 19.45 -4.19 -10.98
N TYR A 2 19.99 -3.12 -10.36
CA TYR A 2 21.38 -3.07 -9.89
C TYR A 2 21.73 -4.16 -8.86
N LEU A 3 20.86 -4.40 -7.88
CA LEU A 3 21.12 -5.38 -6.81
C LEU A 3 21.09 -6.85 -7.28
N ALA A 4 20.28 -7.18 -8.28
CA ALA A 4 20.00 -8.57 -8.64
C ALA A 4 21.24 -9.34 -9.13
N PRO A 5 22.11 -8.78 -10.01
CA PRO A 5 23.39 -9.40 -10.36
C PRO A 5 24.34 -9.63 -9.18
N LEU A 6 24.18 -8.87 -8.08
CA LEU A 6 24.97 -9.02 -6.86
C LEU A 6 24.40 -10.08 -5.91
N GLY A 7 23.35 -10.81 -6.31
CA GLY A 7 22.65 -11.76 -5.45
C GLY A 7 21.77 -11.07 -4.40
N LEU A 8 21.40 -9.81 -4.61
CA LEU A 8 20.67 -8.97 -3.67
C LEU A 8 19.35 -8.45 -4.25
N SER A 9 18.41 -8.14 -3.37
CA SER A 9 17.11 -7.56 -3.68
C SER A 9 16.75 -6.49 -2.66
N VAL A 10 15.84 -5.59 -3.04
CA VAL A 10 15.17 -4.70 -2.09
C VAL A 10 14.37 -5.56 -1.10
N GLU A 11 14.41 -5.15 0.17
CA GLU A 11 13.68 -5.83 1.22
C GLU A 11 12.19 -5.47 1.20
N VAL A 12 11.85 -4.21 1.43
CA VAL A 12 10.46 -3.71 1.44
C VAL A 12 10.30 -2.68 0.33
N MET A 13 9.23 -2.82 -0.45
CA MET A 13 8.80 -1.85 -1.45
C MET A 13 7.33 -2.03 -1.77
N GLN A 14 6.68 -1.01 -2.34
CA GLN A 14 5.34 -1.16 -2.90
C GLN A 14 5.31 -2.19 -4.05
N SER A 15 4.10 -2.61 -4.44
CA SER A 15 3.86 -3.65 -5.45
C SER A 15 4.47 -3.35 -6.82
N ASN A 16 4.81 -2.08 -7.10
CA ASN A 16 5.36 -1.67 -8.39
C ASN A 16 6.69 -0.90 -8.27
N ALA A 17 7.50 -0.98 -9.32
CA ALA A 17 8.91 -0.57 -9.30
C ALA A 17 9.26 0.72 -10.06
N ASP A 18 8.26 1.44 -10.57
CA ASP A 18 8.42 2.68 -11.37
C ASP A 18 8.30 3.98 -10.54
N PHE A 19 8.27 3.88 -9.21
CA PHE A 19 8.35 5.02 -8.29
C PHE A 19 9.80 5.39 -7.95
N SER A 20 10.03 6.68 -7.66
CA SER A 20 11.33 7.12 -7.13
C SER A 20 11.53 6.64 -5.69
N ILE A 21 12.78 6.41 -5.29
CA ILE A 21 13.11 6.02 -3.91
C ILE A 21 12.64 7.09 -2.92
N GLY A 22 12.93 8.37 -3.20
CA GLY A 22 12.47 9.48 -2.35
C GLY A 22 10.94 9.50 -2.21
N GLY A 23 10.19 9.31 -3.30
CA GLY A 23 8.73 9.24 -3.24
C GLY A 23 8.23 8.07 -2.39
N THR A 24 8.79 6.87 -2.59
CA THR A 24 8.50 5.67 -1.80
C THR A 24 8.70 5.90 -0.29
N LEU A 25 9.79 6.57 0.10
CA LEU A 25 10.08 6.86 1.50
C LEU A 25 9.22 7.99 2.07
N SER A 26 8.94 9.03 1.27
CA SER A 26 8.07 10.14 1.67
C SER A 26 6.65 9.71 1.99
N VAL A 27 6.15 8.66 1.34
CA VAL A 27 4.84 8.07 1.67
C VAL A 27 4.93 6.92 2.67
N ASN A 28 6.14 6.49 3.03
CA ASN A 28 6.42 5.34 3.87
C ASN A 28 5.75 4.05 3.36
N ALA A 29 6.03 3.71 2.11
CA ALA A 29 5.39 2.58 1.43
C ALA A 29 5.57 1.23 2.12
N HIS A 30 4.69 0.29 1.78
CA HIS A 30 4.78 -1.10 2.22
C HIS A 30 4.37 -2.06 1.09
N GLY A 31 4.64 -3.34 1.30
CA GLY A 31 4.59 -4.35 0.24
C GLY A 31 4.00 -5.68 0.67
N TRP A 32 4.54 -6.74 0.07
CA TRP A 32 4.11 -8.13 0.29
C TRP A 32 4.91 -8.83 1.38
N GLN A 33 5.70 -8.11 2.18
CA GLN A 33 6.61 -8.73 3.14
C GLN A 33 5.89 -9.02 4.47
N PRO A 34 5.53 -10.30 4.77
CA PRO A 34 4.91 -10.62 6.05
C PRO A 34 5.88 -10.36 7.20
N ASN A 35 5.34 -10.07 8.39
CA ASN A 35 6.13 -9.75 9.59
C ASN A 35 7.15 -8.60 9.42
N ARG A 36 6.91 -7.63 8.53
CA ARG A 36 7.78 -6.46 8.37
C ARG A 36 7.02 -5.15 8.57
N PRO A 37 7.64 -4.15 9.22
CA PRO A 37 7.13 -2.78 9.21
C PRO A 37 7.21 -2.15 7.81
N PRO A 38 6.75 -0.90 7.64
CA PRO A 38 6.96 -0.13 6.41
C PRO A 38 8.42 -0.03 5.95
N VAL A 39 8.62 0.50 4.74
CA VAL A 39 9.93 0.67 4.10
C VAL A 39 10.91 1.49 4.94
N SER A 40 10.43 2.40 5.79
CA SER A 40 11.26 3.16 6.75
C SER A 40 12.20 2.27 7.57
N SER A 41 11.76 1.07 7.94
CA SER A 41 12.54 0.09 8.73
C SER A 41 13.80 -0.45 8.02
N THR A 42 13.87 -0.26 6.70
CA THR A 42 15.00 -0.69 5.87
C THR A 42 16.03 0.41 5.64
N VAL A 43 15.70 1.66 5.99
CA VAL A 43 16.57 2.83 5.82
C VAL A 43 17.53 2.91 7.00
N GLU A 44 18.83 2.94 6.72
CA GLU A 44 19.88 3.13 7.74
C GLU A 44 20.13 4.62 7.99
N MET A 45 20.19 5.40 6.91
CA MET A 45 20.42 6.84 6.94
C MET A 45 20.02 7.48 5.60
N LEU A 46 19.85 8.79 5.59
CA LEU A 46 19.57 9.59 4.41
C LEU A 46 20.23 10.97 4.47
N SER A 47 20.46 11.56 3.30
CA SER A 47 20.86 12.96 3.16
C SER A 47 19.64 13.78 2.71
N LEU A 48 19.39 14.90 3.39
CA LEU A 48 18.25 15.79 3.20
C LEU A 48 18.75 17.21 2.89
N ILE A 49 18.15 17.88 1.90
CA ILE A 49 18.25 19.34 1.78
C ILE A 49 17.09 19.96 2.54
N ASP A 50 17.39 20.77 3.56
CA ASP A 50 16.39 21.46 4.38
C ASP A 50 15.88 22.77 3.75
N ALA A 51 15.05 23.52 4.47
CA ALA A 51 14.48 24.78 3.98
C ALA A 51 15.49 25.91 3.83
N ASN A 52 16.64 25.81 4.50
CA ASN A 52 17.74 26.76 4.38
C ASN A 52 18.69 26.42 3.23
N GLY A 53 18.48 25.29 2.56
CA GLY A 53 19.36 24.77 1.50
C GLY A 53 20.58 24.03 2.05
N GLU A 54 20.61 23.69 3.34
CA GLU A 54 21.70 22.95 3.96
C GLU A 54 21.52 21.43 3.76
N VAL A 55 22.64 20.73 3.54
CA VAL A 55 22.64 19.26 3.44
C VAL A 55 22.84 18.66 4.83
N LEU A 56 21.80 18.00 5.33
CA LEU A 56 21.77 17.34 6.62
C LEU A 56 21.81 15.83 6.45
N LEU A 57 22.65 15.18 7.26
CA LEU A 57 22.69 13.73 7.36
C LEU A 57 21.79 13.27 8.51
N CYS A 58 20.80 12.43 8.21
CA CYS A 58 19.78 11.99 9.15
C CYS A 58 19.80 10.46 9.31
N SER A 59 19.68 9.98 10.54
CA SER A 59 19.63 8.56 10.91
C SER A 59 18.98 8.42 12.29
N ARG A 60 18.81 7.19 12.78
CA ARG A 60 18.36 6.92 14.16
C ARG A 60 19.30 7.48 15.23
N ALA A 61 20.55 7.84 14.90
CA ALA A 61 21.54 8.36 15.85
C ALA A 61 21.95 9.83 15.61
N LYS A 62 21.53 10.43 14.49
CA LYS A 62 21.93 11.79 14.09
C LYS A 62 20.74 12.48 13.43
N ASN A 63 20.40 13.68 13.90
CA ASN A 63 19.20 14.39 13.45
C ASN A 63 17.95 13.49 13.51
N GLU A 64 17.79 12.76 14.62
CA GLU A 64 16.78 11.71 14.78
C GLU A 64 15.36 12.24 14.55
N GLU A 65 15.04 13.42 15.08
CA GLU A 65 13.72 14.04 14.88
C GLU A 65 13.42 14.24 13.39
N LEU A 66 14.35 14.84 12.64
CA LEU A 66 14.21 15.01 11.19
C LEU A 66 14.14 13.66 10.48
N PHE A 67 14.94 12.66 10.87
CA PHE A 67 14.86 11.32 10.28
C PHE A 67 13.43 10.74 10.37
N LYS A 68 12.80 10.85 11.55
CA LYS A 68 11.43 10.38 11.79
C LYS A 68 10.37 11.19 11.04
N HIS A 69 10.58 12.50 10.86
CA HIS A 69 9.62 13.37 10.16
C HIS A 69 9.78 13.35 8.65
N VAL A 70 10.96 12.98 8.11
CA VAL A 70 11.21 12.86 6.67
C VAL A 70 10.62 11.57 6.11
N LEU A 71 10.80 10.45 6.81
CA LEU A 71 10.22 9.15 6.44
C LEU A 71 8.71 9.18 6.74
N GLY A 72 7.87 8.98 5.71
CA GLY A 72 6.44 9.27 5.83
C GLY A 72 6.14 10.77 5.98
N GLY A 73 7.07 11.63 5.58
CA GLY A 73 6.97 13.08 5.71
C GLY A 73 6.32 13.80 4.53
N TYR A 74 5.93 13.06 3.49
CA TYR A 74 5.26 13.57 2.29
C TYR A 74 6.05 14.68 1.56
N GLY A 75 7.38 14.71 1.71
CA GLY A 75 8.25 15.74 1.15
C GLY A 75 8.16 17.11 1.83
N LEU A 76 7.47 17.20 2.97
CA LEU A 76 7.27 18.46 3.68
C LEU A 76 8.51 18.88 4.48
N MET A 77 9.37 17.95 4.88
CA MET A 77 10.56 18.28 5.70
C MET A 77 11.80 18.68 4.89
N GLY A 78 11.73 18.59 3.57
CA GLY A 78 12.86 18.82 2.68
C GLY A 78 12.97 17.80 1.55
N ILE A 79 14.07 17.87 0.81
CA ILE A 79 14.32 17.04 -0.37
C ILE A 79 15.32 15.93 -0.02
N ILE A 80 14.89 14.68 -0.08
CA ILE A 80 15.77 13.52 0.06
C ILE A 80 16.65 13.43 -1.20
N ILE A 81 17.98 13.50 -1.02
CA ILE A 81 18.94 13.45 -2.14
C ILE A 81 19.76 12.15 -2.19
N GLU A 82 19.94 11.47 -1.07
CA GLU A 82 20.67 10.21 -0.98
C GLU A 82 20.10 9.33 0.14
N VAL A 83 20.13 8.00 -0.03
CA VAL A 83 19.59 7.06 0.95
C VAL A 83 20.45 5.80 0.99
N TRP A 84 20.71 5.31 2.20
CA TRP A 84 21.32 4.01 2.45
C TRP A 84 20.23 3.05 2.91
N ILE A 85 19.93 2.05 2.07
CA ILE A 85 18.88 1.06 2.30
C ILE A 85 19.54 -0.32 2.42
N ARG A 86 19.16 -1.07 3.45
CA ARG A 86 19.64 -2.44 3.67
C ARG A 86 19.05 -3.39 2.63
N PRO A 87 19.86 -4.09 1.82
CA PRO A 87 19.36 -5.12 0.91
C PRO A 87 19.17 -6.46 1.63
N VAL A 88 18.49 -7.39 0.95
CA VAL A 88 18.36 -8.80 1.36
C VAL A 88 18.82 -9.72 0.24
N PRO A 89 19.09 -11.01 0.50
CA PRO A 89 19.39 -11.97 -0.56
C PRO A 89 18.29 -12.05 -1.62
N ASN A 90 18.70 -12.15 -2.89
CA ASN A 90 17.80 -12.37 -4.04
C ASN A 90 17.41 -13.84 -4.14
N GLU A 91 16.74 -14.34 -3.10
CA GLU A 91 16.34 -15.74 -3.02
C GLU A 91 15.40 -16.12 -4.18
N ILE A 92 15.54 -17.36 -4.63
CA ILE A 92 14.62 -17.99 -5.56
C ILE A 92 13.40 -18.47 -4.78
N LEU A 93 12.22 -17.99 -5.15
CA LEU A 93 10.96 -18.23 -4.45
C LEU A 93 10.00 -19.08 -5.29
N ARG A 94 9.32 -20.01 -4.62
CA ARG A 94 8.26 -20.85 -5.18
C ARG A 94 6.89 -20.32 -4.77
N SER A 95 6.01 -20.10 -5.74
CA SER A 95 4.63 -19.63 -5.50
C SER A 95 3.71 -20.77 -5.06
N SER A 96 2.74 -20.44 -4.22
CA SER A 96 1.64 -21.30 -3.78
C SER A 96 0.39 -20.46 -3.51
N HIS A 97 -0.78 -21.02 -3.82
CA HIS A 97 -2.06 -20.32 -3.67
C HIS A 97 -3.11 -21.24 -3.05
N THR A 98 -3.96 -20.66 -2.20
CA THR A 98 -5.11 -21.36 -1.63
C THR A 98 -6.30 -20.42 -1.50
N ILE A 99 -7.50 -20.94 -1.69
CA ILE A 99 -8.74 -20.20 -1.45
C ILE A 99 -9.20 -20.52 -0.03
N VAL A 100 -9.49 -19.49 0.74
CA VAL A 100 -9.98 -19.61 2.11
C VAL A 100 -11.27 -18.81 2.29
N GLU A 101 -12.14 -19.27 3.17
CA GLU A 101 -13.26 -18.46 3.63
C GLU A 101 -12.74 -17.29 4.47
N CYS A 102 -13.34 -16.11 4.31
CA CYS A 102 -12.88 -14.86 4.91
C CYS A 102 -12.77 -14.94 6.44
N GLN A 103 -13.71 -15.64 7.09
CA GLN A 103 -13.69 -15.89 8.54
C GLN A 103 -12.47 -16.70 9.02
N ASN A 104 -11.88 -17.51 8.15
CA ASN A 104 -10.69 -18.32 8.43
C ASN A 104 -9.39 -17.65 7.94
N PHE A 105 -9.47 -16.47 7.34
CA PHE A 105 -8.32 -15.83 6.70
C PHE A 105 -7.18 -15.57 7.69
N SER A 106 -7.46 -14.99 8.85
CA SER A 106 -6.42 -14.64 9.83
C SER A 106 -5.67 -15.87 10.36
N SER A 107 -6.38 -16.99 10.59
CA SER A 107 -5.74 -18.24 11.02
C SER A 107 -4.87 -18.84 9.93
N GLU A 108 -5.35 -18.83 8.68
CA GLU A 108 -4.59 -19.34 7.53
C GLU A 108 -3.39 -18.48 7.19
N TRP A 109 -3.51 -17.15 7.35
CA TRP A 109 -2.38 -16.22 7.24
C TRP A 109 -1.30 -16.53 8.28
N ASN A 110 -1.68 -16.69 9.55
CA ASN A 110 -0.73 -17.01 10.61
C ASN A 110 -0.04 -18.37 10.39
N ARG A 111 -0.80 -19.41 10.03
CA ARG A 111 -0.26 -20.73 9.69
C ARG A 111 0.73 -20.67 8.52
N MET A 112 0.44 -19.87 7.50
CA MET A 112 1.36 -19.65 6.38
C MET A 112 2.69 -19.01 6.85
N LYS A 113 2.65 -18.07 7.80
CA LYS A 113 3.84 -17.37 8.32
C LYS A 113 4.78 -18.25 9.14
N GLU A 114 4.31 -19.40 9.63
CA GLU A 114 5.16 -20.40 10.29
C GLU A 114 6.16 -21.05 9.30
N GLY A 115 5.84 -21.03 8.00
CA GLY A 115 6.71 -21.51 6.94
C GLY A 115 7.78 -20.50 6.51
N PRO A 116 8.71 -20.89 5.61
CA PRO A 116 9.79 -20.03 5.14
C PRO A 116 9.33 -19.07 4.03
N VAL A 117 8.22 -18.36 4.29
CA VAL A 117 7.60 -17.41 3.37
C VAL A 117 8.40 -16.11 3.35
N ARG A 118 8.56 -15.53 2.16
CA ARG A 118 9.30 -14.28 1.93
C ARG A 118 8.45 -13.16 1.36
N LEU A 119 7.39 -13.53 0.64
CA LEU A 119 6.37 -12.62 0.13
C LEU A 119 5.01 -13.30 0.29
N ALA A 120 3.99 -12.53 0.62
CA ALA A 120 2.61 -12.95 0.67
C ALA A 120 1.66 -11.77 0.45
N TYR A 121 0.55 -12.04 -0.20
CA TYR A 121 -0.59 -11.14 -0.28
C TYR A 121 -1.86 -11.97 -0.47
N ALA A 122 -3.01 -11.36 -0.24
CA ALA A 122 -4.29 -12.00 -0.49
C ALA A 122 -5.16 -11.14 -1.40
N ARG A 123 -6.10 -11.75 -2.10
CA ARG A 123 -7.13 -11.03 -2.88
C ARG A 123 -8.51 -11.41 -2.38
N LEU A 124 -9.26 -10.43 -1.89
CA LEU A 124 -10.66 -10.59 -1.54
C LEU A 124 -11.48 -10.73 -2.80
N SER A 125 -12.42 -11.67 -2.80
CA SER A 125 -13.34 -11.82 -3.93
C SER A 125 -14.23 -10.60 -4.06
N VAL A 126 -14.28 -10.05 -5.28
CA VAL A 126 -15.21 -8.99 -5.69
C VAL A 126 -16.33 -9.53 -6.61
N ALA A 127 -16.42 -10.85 -6.78
CA ALA A 127 -17.50 -11.46 -7.56
C ALA A 127 -18.82 -11.45 -6.77
N PRO A 128 -19.99 -11.22 -7.40
CA PRO A 128 -21.24 -11.01 -6.66
C PRO A 128 -21.62 -12.12 -5.67
N SER A 129 -21.46 -13.40 -6.05
CA SER A 129 -21.85 -14.55 -5.23
C SER A 129 -20.94 -14.78 -4.02
N THR A 130 -19.65 -14.44 -4.15
CA THR A 130 -18.60 -14.67 -3.16
C THR A 130 -18.01 -13.36 -2.61
N PHE A 131 -18.68 -12.22 -2.86
CA PHE A 131 -18.20 -10.87 -2.54
C PHE A 131 -17.80 -10.79 -1.06
N PHE A 132 -16.51 -10.58 -0.80
CA PHE A 132 -15.85 -10.59 0.52
C PHE A 132 -16.10 -11.84 1.37
N LYS A 133 -16.59 -12.94 0.79
CA LYS A 133 -16.74 -14.24 1.46
C LYS A 133 -15.50 -15.10 1.30
N GLN A 134 -14.81 -14.97 0.17
CA GLN A 134 -13.62 -15.76 -0.14
C GLN A 134 -12.39 -14.89 -0.34
N VAL A 135 -11.23 -15.44 0.01
CA VAL A 135 -9.92 -14.82 -0.16
C VAL A 135 -9.01 -15.80 -0.88
N LEU A 136 -8.36 -15.34 -1.95
CA LEU A 136 -7.25 -16.05 -2.58
C LEU A 136 -5.96 -15.64 -1.88
N LEU A 137 -5.44 -16.51 -1.01
CA LEU A 137 -4.17 -16.33 -0.34
C LEU A 137 -3.02 -16.80 -1.24
N SER A 138 -2.06 -15.91 -1.49
CA SER A 138 -0.88 -16.17 -2.32
C SER A 138 0.38 -16.04 -1.48
N SER A 139 1.29 -17.00 -1.58
CA SER A 139 2.54 -17.04 -0.81
C SER A 139 3.72 -17.45 -1.68
N TYR A 140 4.90 -16.95 -1.33
CA TYR A 140 6.15 -17.22 -2.04
C TYR A 140 7.19 -17.67 -1.01
N GLN A 141 7.52 -18.96 -1.05
CA GLN A 141 8.44 -19.61 -0.12
C GLN A 141 9.83 -19.73 -0.72
N THR A 142 10.86 -19.57 0.10
CA THR A 142 12.23 -19.74 -0.36
C THR A 142 12.53 -21.17 -0.78
N THR A 143 13.33 -21.33 -1.81
CA THR A 143 13.94 -22.62 -2.20
C THR A 143 15.31 -22.84 -1.53
N GLY A 144 15.86 -21.81 -0.87
CA GLY A 144 17.22 -21.79 -0.33
C GLY A 144 18.30 -21.36 -1.33
N GLU A 145 17.97 -21.26 -2.62
CA GLU A 145 18.89 -20.81 -3.67
C GLU A 145 18.87 -19.29 -3.83
N ILE A 146 20.01 -18.71 -4.25
CA ILE A 146 20.17 -17.27 -4.52
C ILE A 146 20.39 -17.08 -6.02
N SER A 147 19.65 -16.15 -6.63
CA SER A 147 19.82 -15.79 -8.03
C SER A 147 20.71 -14.56 -8.20
N ASN A 148 21.75 -14.71 -9.03
CA ASN A 148 22.60 -13.61 -9.49
C ASN A 148 22.22 -13.16 -10.91
N GLN A 149 21.03 -13.54 -11.39
CA GLN A 149 20.56 -13.12 -12.71
C GLN A 149 20.03 -11.70 -12.64
N ALA A 150 20.24 -10.94 -13.73
CA ALA A 150 19.66 -9.61 -13.85
C ALA A 150 18.13 -9.70 -13.79
N ALA A 151 17.52 -8.83 -12.98
CA ALA A 151 16.07 -8.76 -12.90
C ALA A 151 15.48 -8.22 -14.20
N GLN A 152 14.69 -9.05 -14.88
CA GLN A 152 14.01 -8.72 -16.12
C GLN A 152 12.51 -8.83 -15.92
N TYR A 153 11.78 -7.82 -16.38
CA TYR A 153 10.33 -7.89 -16.52
C TYR A 153 10.03 -8.21 -17.97
N GLU A 154 9.55 -9.41 -18.26
CA GLU A 154 9.09 -9.78 -19.60
C GLU A 154 7.57 -9.62 -19.67
N ILE A 155 7.08 -8.79 -20.59
CA ILE A 155 5.65 -8.76 -20.93
C ILE A 155 5.36 -10.04 -21.71
N THR A 156 4.87 -11.06 -21.03
CA THR A 156 4.45 -12.29 -21.70
C THR A 156 3.04 -12.13 -22.31
N SER A 157 2.71 -12.94 -23.31
CA SER A 157 1.35 -13.01 -23.88
C SER A 157 0.29 -13.37 -22.82
N LYS A 158 0.68 -14.05 -21.74
CA LYS A 158 -0.17 -14.33 -20.57
C LYS A 158 -0.48 -13.08 -19.76
N THR A 159 0.48 -12.18 -19.56
CA THR A 159 0.28 -10.87 -18.90
C THR A 159 -0.69 -9.99 -19.71
N SER A 160 -0.62 -10.01 -21.05
CA SER A 160 -1.60 -9.31 -21.89
C SER A 160 -3.03 -9.86 -21.79
N LEU A 161 -3.17 -11.18 -21.66
CA LEU A 161 -4.47 -11.83 -21.51
C LEU A 161 -5.04 -11.62 -20.10
N ALA A 162 -4.21 -11.69 -19.06
CA ALA A 162 -4.57 -11.35 -17.69
C ALA A 162 -5.06 -9.90 -17.58
N ARG A 163 -4.40 -8.94 -18.26
CA ARG A 163 -4.86 -7.55 -18.39
C ARG A 163 -6.24 -7.42 -19.06
N ALA A 164 -6.43 -8.10 -20.19
CA ALA A 164 -7.70 -8.05 -20.92
C ALA A 164 -8.85 -8.61 -20.07
N ILE A 165 -8.60 -9.68 -19.30
CA ILE A 165 -9.58 -10.30 -18.39
C ILE A 165 -9.82 -9.44 -17.15
N PHE A 166 -8.76 -8.84 -16.59
CA PHE A 166 -8.85 -7.88 -15.49
C PHE A 166 -9.78 -6.71 -15.84
N ARG A 167 -9.62 -6.12 -17.03
CA ARG A 167 -10.45 -5.01 -17.50
C ARG A 167 -11.83 -5.44 -18.00
N ALA A 168 -11.96 -6.60 -18.65
CA ALA A 168 -13.26 -7.14 -19.06
C ALA A 168 -14.18 -7.53 -17.87
N SER A 169 -13.64 -7.57 -16.64
CA SER A 169 -14.44 -7.77 -15.44
C SER A 169 -15.21 -6.52 -14.97
N LEU A 170 -14.91 -5.33 -15.53
CA LEU A 170 -15.67 -4.10 -15.27
C LEU A 170 -17.13 -4.26 -15.74
N ASN A 171 -18.08 -3.95 -14.86
CA ASN A 171 -19.54 -3.98 -15.14
C ASN A 171 -20.11 -5.33 -15.64
N SER A 172 -19.41 -6.45 -15.41
CA SER A 172 -19.90 -7.79 -15.79
C SER A 172 -19.73 -8.80 -14.67
N ASP A 173 -20.86 -9.24 -14.10
CA ASP A 173 -20.90 -10.31 -13.09
C ASP A 173 -20.28 -11.61 -13.60
N ARG A 174 -20.45 -11.88 -14.91
CA ARG A 174 -19.82 -13.01 -15.61
C ARG A 174 -18.31 -12.81 -15.77
N GLY A 175 -17.86 -11.59 -16.06
CA GLY A 175 -16.43 -11.25 -16.17
C GLY A 175 -15.69 -11.37 -14.83
N LYS A 176 -16.32 -10.96 -13.72
CA LYS A 176 -15.76 -11.13 -12.37
C LYS A 176 -15.68 -12.59 -11.94
N SER A 177 -16.72 -13.36 -12.24
CA SER A 177 -16.74 -14.81 -11.99
C SER A 177 -15.69 -15.56 -12.83
N PHE A 178 -15.52 -15.17 -14.10
CA PHE A 178 -14.49 -15.71 -15.00
C PHE A 178 -13.07 -15.33 -14.57
N ARG A 179 -12.86 -14.09 -14.10
CA ARG A 179 -11.60 -13.65 -13.51
C ARG A 179 -11.27 -14.46 -12.24
N GLN A 180 -12.22 -14.63 -11.33
CA GLN A 180 -12.01 -15.44 -10.13
C GLN A 180 -11.69 -16.89 -10.51
N TRP A 181 -12.39 -17.46 -11.49
CA TRP A 181 -12.06 -18.78 -12.06
C TRP A 181 -10.63 -18.84 -12.63
N MET A 182 -10.19 -17.81 -13.38
CA MET A 182 -8.82 -17.70 -13.90
C MET A 182 -7.76 -17.54 -12.80
N GLU A 183 -8.02 -16.69 -11.80
CA GLU A 183 -7.13 -16.51 -10.64
C GLU A 183 -7.03 -17.81 -9.83
N ASN A 184 -8.13 -18.55 -9.70
CA ASN A 184 -8.19 -19.86 -9.03
C ASN A 184 -7.49 -20.99 -9.82
N LEU A 185 -7.52 -20.96 -11.15
CA LEU A 185 -6.90 -21.98 -12.02
C LEU A 185 -5.42 -21.75 -12.29
N ILE A 186 -4.99 -20.48 -12.34
CA ILE A 186 -3.63 -20.09 -12.75
C ILE A 186 -2.78 -19.62 -11.56
N GLY A 187 -3.39 -19.41 -10.39
CA GLY A 187 -2.71 -18.87 -9.21
C GLY A 187 -2.39 -17.37 -9.30
N GLY A 188 -2.74 -16.70 -10.39
CA GLY A 188 -2.28 -15.32 -10.64
C GLY A 188 -0.78 -15.29 -10.94
N GLU A 189 -0.44 -15.02 -12.19
CA GLU A 189 0.92 -14.78 -12.70
C GLU A 189 2.01 -15.74 -12.16
N ALA A 190 1.92 -17.00 -12.62
CA ALA A 190 2.91 -18.07 -12.53
C ALA A 190 2.95 -18.89 -11.22
N GLY A 191 2.24 -20.03 -11.24
CA GLY A 191 2.80 -21.24 -10.62
C GLY A 191 4.22 -21.44 -11.14
N GLY A 192 5.22 -21.41 -10.27
CA GLY A 192 6.60 -21.35 -10.74
C GLY A 192 7.61 -21.00 -9.68
N VAL A 193 8.83 -20.79 -10.15
CA VAL A 193 10.01 -20.50 -9.35
C VAL A 193 10.67 -19.27 -9.95
N HIS A 194 10.73 -18.17 -9.20
CA HIS A 194 11.22 -16.88 -9.67
C HIS A 194 12.11 -16.24 -8.60
N SER A 195 13.13 -15.48 -9.01
CA SER A 195 13.91 -14.69 -8.07
C SER A 195 13.04 -13.61 -7.42
N ARG A 196 13.32 -13.27 -6.15
CA ARG A 196 12.63 -12.19 -5.42
C ARG A 196 12.60 -10.90 -6.22
N ALA A 197 13.72 -10.51 -6.83
CA ALA A 197 13.81 -9.29 -7.61
C ALA A 197 12.93 -9.29 -8.87
N ASN A 198 12.70 -10.45 -9.50
CA ASN A 198 11.80 -10.55 -10.66
C ASN A 198 10.33 -10.41 -10.25
N LEU A 199 9.95 -10.87 -9.06
CA LEU A 199 8.58 -10.71 -8.55
C LEU A 199 8.25 -9.26 -8.18
N LEU A 200 9.26 -8.43 -7.91
CA LEU A 200 9.09 -7.06 -7.42
C LEU A 200 9.37 -5.97 -8.47
N ILE A 201 9.63 -6.32 -9.73
CA ILE A 201 10.04 -5.35 -10.77
C ILE A 201 8.91 -4.90 -11.71
N GLU A 202 7.66 -5.28 -11.42
CA GLU A 202 6.51 -4.95 -12.26
C GLU A 202 6.18 -3.44 -12.23
N PRO A 203 6.06 -2.74 -13.38
CA PRO A 203 5.70 -1.32 -13.40
C PRO A 203 4.18 -1.07 -13.39
N VAL A 204 3.74 0.02 -12.74
CA VAL A 204 2.32 0.43 -12.63
C VAL A 204 1.66 0.59 -14.00
N ARG A 205 2.38 1.13 -14.99
CA ARG A 205 1.85 1.46 -16.33
C ARG A 205 1.14 0.30 -17.06
N ILE A 206 1.35 -0.93 -16.58
CA ILE A 206 0.72 -2.14 -17.09
C ILE A 206 -0.77 -2.18 -16.75
N PHE A 207 -1.16 -1.50 -15.68
CA PHE A 207 -2.52 -1.37 -15.20
C PHE A 207 -3.19 -0.06 -15.63
N THR A 208 -2.61 0.77 -16.50
CA THR A 208 -3.23 2.04 -16.88
C THR A 208 -4.58 1.83 -17.57
N ASN A 209 -5.59 2.61 -17.18
CA ASN A 209 -6.88 2.67 -17.87
C ASN A 209 -6.77 3.59 -19.09
N ASN A 210 -7.17 3.08 -20.26
CA ASN A 210 -7.14 3.84 -21.52
C ASN A 210 -8.51 4.44 -21.89
N ASP A 211 -9.54 4.24 -21.07
CA ASP A 211 -10.84 4.87 -21.25
C ASP A 211 -10.81 6.31 -20.73
N SER A 212 -11.01 7.27 -21.64
CA SER A 212 -10.94 8.70 -21.31
C SER A 212 -12.07 9.19 -20.42
N ASP A 213 -13.18 8.44 -20.31
CA ASP A 213 -14.37 8.82 -19.53
C ASP A 213 -14.38 8.18 -18.14
N LYS A 214 -13.36 7.38 -17.82
CA LYS A 214 -13.22 6.68 -16.54
C LYS A 214 -11.98 7.13 -15.79
N THR A 215 -12.04 7.06 -14.47
CA THR A 215 -10.87 7.25 -13.60
C THR A 215 -10.75 6.09 -12.64
N ASP A 216 -9.51 5.68 -12.42
CA ASP A 216 -9.18 4.68 -11.42
C ASP A 216 -8.83 5.40 -10.11
N ILE A 217 -9.42 4.95 -9.01
CA ILE A 217 -9.21 5.52 -7.68
C ILE A 217 -8.76 4.40 -6.75
N LEU A 218 -7.58 4.59 -6.17
CA LEU A 218 -7.05 3.71 -5.16
C LEU A 218 -7.42 4.26 -3.78
N VAL A 219 -7.81 3.37 -2.88
CA VAL A 219 -8.05 3.66 -1.46
C VAL A 219 -7.42 2.54 -0.67
N GLU A 220 -6.89 2.83 0.52
CA GLU A 220 -6.38 1.78 1.40
C GLU A 220 -6.79 2.04 2.84
N ILE A 221 -7.35 1.00 3.44
CA ILE A 221 -7.82 0.99 4.82
C ILE A 221 -6.98 -0.04 5.58
N PHE A 222 -6.52 0.31 6.78
CA PHE A 222 -5.77 -0.60 7.64
C PHE A 222 -6.63 -1.01 8.84
N ILE A 223 -6.64 -2.29 9.16
CA ILE A 223 -7.39 -2.85 10.27
C ILE A 223 -6.46 -3.72 11.12
N PRO A 224 -6.47 -3.63 12.45
CA PRO A 224 -5.80 -4.58 13.33
C PRO A 224 -6.05 -6.04 12.94
N GLN A 225 -5.00 -6.86 12.91
CA GLN A 225 -5.14 -8.26 12.48
C GLN A 225 -6.17 -9.02 13.33
N GLU A 226 -6.22 -8.77 14.65
CA GLU A 226 -7.19 -9.41 15.54
C GLU A 226 -8.64 -8.96 15.32
N LYS A 227 -8.87 -7.84 14.62
CA LYS A 227 -10.20 -7.30 14.34
C LYS A 227 -10.70 -7.62 12.94
N PHE A 228 -9.86 -8.21 12.10
CA PHE A 228 -10.19 -8.50 10.70
C PHE A 228 -11.48 -9.31 10.55
N SER A 229 -11.63 -10.42 11.28
CA SER A 229 -12.81 -11.29 11.16
C SER A 229 -14.12 -10.60 11.55
N ASP A 230 -14.07 -9.68 12.52
CA ASP A 230 -15.24 -8.92 12.96
C ASP A 230 -15.58 -7.76 12.02
N PHE A 231 -14.55 -7.14 11.43
CA PHE A 231 -14.69 -6.00 10.53
C PHE A 231 -15.27 -6.40 9.17
N MET A 232 -14.83 -7.54 8.61
CA MET A 232 -15.12 -7.92 7.23
C MET A 232 -16.62 -8.07 6.88
N PRO A 233 -17.48 -8.66 7.73
CA PRO A 233 -18.92 -8.73 7.46
C PRO A 233 -19.58 -7.36 7.31
N LEU A 234 -19.16 -6.37 8.12
CA LEU A 234 -19.69 -5.01 8.07
C LEU A 234 -19.15 -4.24 6.85
N ALA A 235 -17.85 -4.38 6.57
CA ALA A 235 -17.26 -3.81 5.36
C ALA A 235 -17.91 -4.37 4.09
N ARG A 236 -18.27 -5.66 4.09
CA ARG A 236 -19.00 -6.30 3.00
C ARG A 236 -20.37 -5.64 2.78
N GLU A 237 -21.14 -5.43 3.83
CA GLU A 237 -22.47 -4.80 3.74
C GLU A 237 -22.39 -3.37 3.16
N LEU A 238 -21.40 -2.58 3.60
CA LEU A 238 -21.17 -1.23 3.09
C LEU A 238 -20.80 -1.21 1.61
N MET A 239 -19.99 -2.18 1.17
CA MET A 239 -19.35 -2.16 -0.15
C MET A 239 -20.07 -2.98 -1.22
N ILE A 240 -21.04 -3.83 -0.86
CA ILE A 240 -21.73 -4.70 -1.84
C ILE A 240 -22.39 -3.90 -2.98
N ASN A 241 -22.91 -2.70 -2.69
CA ASN A 241 -23.54 -1.82 -3.67
C ASN A 241 -22.52 -1.06 -4.54
N GLN A 242 -21.23 -1.13 -4.20
CA GLN A 242 -20.11 -0.66 -5.02
C GLN A 242 -19.39 -1.82 -5.72
N SER A 243 -19.96 -3.03 -5.65
CA SER A 243 -19.32 -4.21 -6.23
C SER A 243 -19.03 -4.02 -7.71
N SER A 244 -19.88 -3.33 -8.48
CA SER A 244 -19.70 -3.05 -9.91
C SER A 244 -18.44 -2.22 -10.22
N SER A 245 -18.21 -1.14 -9.47
CA SER A 245 -17.07 -0.22 -9.62
C SER A 245 -15.79 -0.73 -8.96
N LEU A 246 -15.89 -1.60 -7.95
CA LEU A 246 -14.75 -2.19 -7.26
C LEU A 246 -14.10 -3.30 -8.11
N LEU A 247 -12.88 -3.03 -8.56
CA LEU A 247 -12.09 -3.94 -9.39
C LEU A 247 -11.33 -4.96 -8.57
N ASN A 248 -10.74 -4.54 -7.47
CA ASN A 248 -9.80 -5.38 -6.75
C ASN A 248 -9.70 -4.95 -5.29
N VAL A 249 -9.56 -5.93 -4.40
CA VAL A 249 -9.18 -5.69 -3.01
C VAL A 249 -8.00 -6.59 -2.66
N THR A 250 -6.83 -5.99 -2.45
CA THR A 250 -5.62 -6.73 -2.05
C THR A 250 -5.39 -6.56 -0.56
N ILE A 251 -5.20 -7.67 0.14
CA ILE A 251 -4.84 -7.69 1.56
C ILE A 251 -3.32 -7.88 1.67
N ARG A 252 -2.69 -7.03 2.47
CA ARG A 252 -1.26 -7.10 2.80
C ARG A 252 -1.07 -6.91 4.29
N GLU A 253 -0.21 -7.71 4.90
CA GLU A 253 0.20 -7.47 6.28
C GLU A 253 1.17 -6.29 6.36
N ILE A 254 1.08 -5.55 7.46
CA ILE A 254 2.11 -4.61 7.88
C ILE A 254 2.26 -4.63 9.40
N CYS A 255 3.51 -4.71 9.88
CA CYS A 255 3.78 -4.61 11.30
C CYS A 255 3.82 -3.16 11.78
N ARG A 256 3.71 -2.98 13.09
CA ARG A 256 3.83 -1.67 13.74
C ARG A 256 5.04 -0.87 13.23
N ASP A 257 4.77 0.36 12.82
CA ASP A 257 5.76 1.39 12.55
C ASP A 257 6.21 2.06 13.86
N SER A 258 7.53 2.14 14.02
CA SER A 258 8.19 2.80 15.16
C SER A 258 9.24 3.83 14.72
N ASP A 259 9.41 4.00 13.40
CA ASP A 259 10.45 4.84 12.80
C ASP A 259 9.93 6.19 12.33
N THR A 260 8.61 6.35 12.12
CA THR A 260 8.05 7.60 11.58
C THR A 260 7.27 8.41 12.61
N ALA A 261 7.23 9.73 12.40
CA ALA A 261 6.50 10.67 13.26
C ALA A 261 4.99 10.69 13.00
N LEU A 262 4.56 10.23 11.81
CA LEU A 262 3.16 10.17 11.41
C LEU A 262 2.79 8.76 10.92
N PRO A 263 2.85 7.74 11.80
CA PRO A 263 2.65 6.34 11.41
C PRO A 263 1.17 6.03 11.13
N TYR A 264 0.90 5.31 10.04
CA TYR A 264 -0.41 4.69 9.81
C TYR A 264 -0.50 3.30 10.46
N ALA A 265 0.58 2.52 10.43
CA ALA A 265 0.62 1.21 11.09
C ALA A 265 0.99 1.36 12.57
N THR A 266 0.03 1.71 13.43
CA THR A 266 0.27 1.88 14.88
C THR A 266 0.38 0.56 15.66
N GLN A 267 -0.02 -0.54 15.03
CA GLN A 267 0.06 -1.92 15.50
C GLN A 267 0.17 -2.85 14.28
N ASP A 268 0.17 -4.16 14.50
CA ASP A 268 0.14 -5.13 13.41
C ASP A 268 -1.25 -5.11 12.74
N MET A 269 -1.26 -4.84 11.44
CA MET A 269 -2.47 -4.56 10.68
C MET A 269 -2.50 -5.32 9.35
N PHE A 270 -3.70 -5.48 8.82
CA PHE A 270 -3.94 -5.78 7.42
C PHE A 270 -4.34 -4.50 6.69
N GLY A 271 -3.60 -4.14 5.64
CA GLY A 271 -3.97 -3.12 4.67
C GLY A 271 -4.84 -3.72 3.57
N LEU A 272 -5.99 -3.10 3.31
CA LEU A 272 -6.95 -3.45 2.27
C LEU A 272 -6.88 -2.41 1.17
N VAL A 273 -6.12 -2.71 0.11
CA VAL A 273 -6.00 -1.86 -1.08
C VAL A 273 -7.20 -2.07 -1.98
N MET A 274 -8.07 -1.08 -2.08
CA MET A 274 -9.27 -1.10 -2.89
C MET A 274 -9.07 -0.26 -4.15
N LEU A 275 -9.14 -0.89 -5.32
CA LEU A 275 -9.09 -0.22 -6.61
C LEU A 275 -10.51 -0.09 -7.17
N PHE A 276 -10.97 1.14 -7.36
CA PHE A 276 -12.23 1.46 -8.00
C PHE A 276 -12.00 2.01 -9.40
N THR A 277 -12.95 1.77 -10.30
CA THR A 277 -13.08 2.52 -11.55
C THR A 277 -14.45 3.19 -11.58
N ILE A 278 -14.47 4.50 -11.69
CA ILE A 278 -15.69 5.31 -11.72
C ILE A 278 -15.74 6.18 -12.98
N ASP A 279 -16.91 6.71 -13.30
CA ASP A 279 -17.05 7.74 -14.33
C ASP A 279 -16.29 9.01 -13.89
N ARG A 280 -15.68 9.71 -14.84
CA ARG A 280 -15.07 11.04 -14.61
C ARG A 280 -16.14 12.12 -14.50
N ARG A 281 -17.04 11.95 -13.53
CA ARG A 281 -18.17 12.83 -13.24
C ARG A 281 -18.21 13.12 -11.76
N LYS A 282 -18.61 14.34 -11.40
CA LYS A 282 -18.64 14.81 -10.01
C LYS A 282 -19.57 13.94 -9.15
N GLU A 283 -20.71 13.53 -9.70
CA GLU A 283 -21.69 12.71 -9.00
C GLU A 283 -21.12 11.31 -8.65
N ALA A 284 -20.32 10.73 -9.56
CA ALA A 284 -19.70 9.42 -9.32
C ALA A 284 -18.62 9.51 -8.21
N GLU A 285 -17.84 10.60 -8.20
CA GLU A 285 -16.87 10.90 -7.15
C GLU A 285 -17.55 11.10 -5.78
N GLU A 286 -18.66 11.84 -5.73
CA GLU A 286 -19.41 12.09 -4.49
C GLU A 286 -20.01 10.81 -3.90
N ILE A 287 -20.55 9.93 -4.75
CA ILE A 287 -21.06 8.62 -4.31
C ILE A 287 -19.93 7.79 -3.71
N LEU A 288 -18.76 7.74 -4.36
CA LEU A 288 -17.62 6.99 -3.84
C LEU A 288 -17.10 7.60 -2.54
N HIS A 289 -16.95 8.93 -2.47
CA HIS A 289 -16.51 9.65 -1.28
C HIS A 289 -17.37 9.31 -0.06
N LEU A 290 -18.71 9.39 -0.16
CA LEU A 290 -19.61 9.06 0.94
C LEU A 290 -19.41 7.62 1.45
N LYS A 291 -19.21 6.67 0.54
CA LYS A 291 -18.97 5.26 0.89
C LYS A 291 -17.62 5.05 1.55
N ILE A 292 -16.57 5.66 1.02
CA ILE A 292 -15.23 5.55 1.60
C ILE A 292 -15.15 6.25 2.95
N SER A 293 -15.77 7.42 3.12
CA SER A 293 -15.82 8.10 4.41
C SER A 293 -16.53 7.24 5.48
N THR A 294 -17.63 6.58 5.12
CA THR A 294 -18.30 5.62 6.03
C THR A 294 -17.42 4.41 6.36
N LEU A 295 -16.66 3.91 5.38
CA LEU A 295 -15.71 2.81 5.58
C LEU A 295 -14.54 3.22 6.50
N ILE A 296 -14.07 4.46 6.40
CA ILE A 296 -13.06 5.04 7.30
C ILE A 296 -13.60 5.09 8.74
N ASP A 297 -14.83 5.56 8.95
CA ASP A 297 -15.44 5.56 10.30
C ASP A 297 -15.53 4.15 10.88
N LEU A 298 -15.91 3.17 10.06
CA LEU A 298 -15.93 1.77 10.47
C LEU A 298 -14.52 1.28 10.84
N ALA A 299 -13.50 1.58 10.04
CA ALA A 299 -12.13 1.21 10.35
C ALA A 299 -11.67 1.81 11.68
N LEU A 300 -11.90 3.11 11.88
CA LEU A 300 -11.56 3.82 13.11
C LEU A 300 -12.31 3.29 14.34
N LYS A 301 -13.53 2.76 14.19
CA LYS A 301 -14.27 2.09 15.27
C LYS A 301 -13.57 0.81 15.75
N TYR A 302 -12.87 0.12 14.85
CA TYR A 302 -12.13 -1.11 15.14
C TYR A 302 -10.63 -0.86 15.43
N GLY A 303 -10.24 0.39 15.68
CA GLY A 303 -8.83 0.75 15.95
C GLY A 303 -7.95 0.73 14.69
N GLY A 304 -8.55 0.71 13.51
CA GLY A 304 -7.87 0.86 12.23
C GLY A 304 -7.66 2.30 11.81
N THR A 305 -7.16 2.49 10.59
CA THR A 305 -6.89 3.79 9.96
C THR A 305 -6.99 3.70 8.44
N PHE A 306 -6.56 4.72 7.70
CA PHE A 306 -6.52 4.77 6.24
C PHE A 306 -5.20 5.35 5.74
N TYR A 307 -4.79 5.04 4.51
CA TYR A 307 -3.54 5.53 3.95
C TYR A 307 -3.69 6.92 3.32
N LEU A 308 -2.84 7.86 3.72
CA LEU A 308 -2.86 9.26 3.27
C LEU A 308 -2.46 9.54 1.80
N PRO A 309 -1.57 8.78 1.14
CA PRO A 309 -1.10 9.11 -0.22
C PRO A 309 -2.14 9.07 -1.34
N TYR A 310 -3.36 8.61 -1.04
CA TYR A 310 -4.41 8.42 -2.03
C TYR A 310 -5.41 9.57 -2.04
N ARG A 311 -6.60 9.34 -2.62
CA ARG A 311 -7.63 10.38 -2.75
C ARG A 311 -8.11 10.86 -1.37
N ASN A 312 -8.11 12.18 -1.17
CA ASN A 312 -8.47 12.84 0.08
C ASN A 312 -9.97 12.77 0.38
N TYR A 313 -10.44 11.62 0.87
CA TYR A 313 -11.85 11.39 1.25
C TYR A 313 -12.11 11.46 2.75
N ALA A 314 -11.07 11.60 3.57
CA ALA A 314 -11.25 11.78 5.01
C ALA A 314 -11.60 13.23 5.33
N ASN A 315 -12.51 13.45 6.28
CA ASN A 315 -12.72 14.78 6.85
C ASN A 315 -11.75 15.05 8.01
N SER A 316 -11.73 16.29 8.51
CA SER A 316 -10.81 16.72 9.57
C SER A 316 -10.91 15.88 10.84
N GLU A 317 -12.11 15.50 11.28
CA GLU A 317 -12.31 14.70 12.48
C GLU A 317 -11.80 13.26 12.30
N GLN A 318 -12.00 12.69 11.10
CA GLN A 318 -11.45 11.39 10.74
C GLN A 318 -9.92 11.42 10.72
N ILE A 319 -9.31 12.47 10.17
CA ILE A 319 -7.84 12.63 10.18
C ILE A 319 -7.31 12.74 11.60
N LYS A 320 -7.89 13.60 12.45
CA LYS A 320 -7.47 13.76 13.86
C LYS A 320 -7.52 12.43 14.62
N LYS A 321 -8.58 11.65 14.42
CA LYS A 321 -8.75 10.35 15.06
C LYS A 321 -7.78 9.30 14.51
N ALA A 322 -7.56 9.30 13.19
CA ALA A 322 -6.67 8.37 12.50
C ALA A 322 -5.18 8.62 12.79
N TYR A 323 -4.81 9.89 12.94
CA TYR A 323 -3.44 10.37 13.07
C TYR A 323 -3.31 11.31 14.28
N PRO A 324 -3.34 10.77 15.51
CA PRO A 324 -3.29 11.58 16.73
C PRO A 324 -1.97 12.35 16.89
N THR A 325 -0.90 11.97 16.18
CA THR A 325 0.39 12.68 16.20
C THR A 325 0.48 13.82 15.18
N LEU A 326 -0.59 14.09 14.41
CA LEU A 326 -0.58 15.08 13.33
C LEU A 326 -0.21 16.49 13.82
N GLU A 327 -0.74 16.93 14.97
CA GLU A 327 -0.45 18.28 15.48
C GLU A 327 1.04 18.46 15.81
N ASN A 328 1.65 17.43 16.41
CA ASN A 328 3.09 17.43 16.67
C ASN A 328 3.90 17.43 15.38
N PHE A 329 3.47 16.66 14.37
CA PHE A 329 4.11 16.62 13.05
C PHE A 329 4.07 18.01 12.37
N ILE A 330 2.92 18.68 12.38
CA ILE A 330 2.74 20.01 11.80
C ILE A 330 3.54 21.07 12.57
N SER A 331 3.55 21.02 13.90
CA SER A 331 4.37 21.94 14.71
C SER A 331 5.87 21.78 14.39
N THR A 332 6.34 20.53 14.25
CA THR A 332 7.73 20.25 13.89
C THR A 332 8.04 20.74 12.47
N LYS A 333 7.13 20.54 11.50
CA LYS A 333 7.24 21.13 10.15
C LYS A 333 7.46 22.64 10.20
N GLN A 334 6.66 23.36 10.99
CA GLN A 334 6.74 24.82 11.09
C GLN A 334 8.03 25.28 11.78
N GLN A 335 8.62 24.48 12.66
CA GLN A 335 9.92 24.78 13.28
C GLN A 335 11.08 24.64 12.29
N HIS A 336 11.08 23.58 11.48
CA HIS A 336 12.15 23.28 10.51
C HIS A 336 12.02 24.02 9.17
N ASP A 337 10.81 24.45 8.82
CA ASP A 337 10.53 25.24 7.62
C ASP A 337 9.51 26.35 7.93
N PRO A 338 9.92 27.39 8.69
CA PRO A 338 9.04 28.48 9.14
C PRO A 338 8.62 29.42 8.01
N SER A 339 9.33 29.40 6.88
CA SER A 339 8.99 30.17 5.68
C SER A 339 8.05 29.41 4.73
N GLU A 340 7.62 28.21 5.12
CA GLU A 340 6.72 27.36 4.31
C GLU A 340 7.25 27.13 2.87
N THR A 341 8.56 26.89 2.76
CA THR A 341 9.26 26.60 1.50
C THR A 341 8.74 25.31 0.85
N PHE A 342 8.51 24.28 1.66
CA PHE A 342 8.02 22.97 1.21
C PHE A 342 6.54 22.81 1.60
N VAL A 343 5.65 23.27 0.72
CA VAL A 343 4.19 23.15 0.88
C VAL A 343 3.51 22.60 -0.36
N SER A 344 2.29 22.11 -0.17
CA SER A 344 1.42 21.60 -1.22
C SER A 344 -0.04 21.69 -0.76
N ASP A 345 -0.99 21.47 -1.68
CA ASP A 345 -2.41 21.34 -1.31
C ASP A 345 -2.66 20.23 -0.29
N PHE A 346 -1.83 19.19 -0.28
CA PHE A 346 -1.90 18.12 0.72
C PHE A 346 -1.50 18.61 2.12
N TYR A 347 -0.51 19.51 2.23
CA TYR A 347 -0.16 20.13 3.52
C TYR A 347 -1.31 20.98 4.05
N TYR A 348 -1.94 21.79 3.19
CA TYR A 348 -3.10 22.59 3.60
C TYR A 348 -4.29 21.72 4.01
N TYR A 349 -4.53 20.60 3.32
CA TYR A 349 -5.53 19.62 3.70
C TYR A 349 -5.28 19.02 5.11
N LEU A 350 -4.02 18.67 5.43
CA LEU A 350 -3.66 18.22 6.77
C LEU A 350 -3.80 19.34 7.81
N LEU A 351 -3.38 20.56 7.47
CA LEU A 351 -3.41 21.70 8.38
C LEU A 351 -4.85 22.08 8.79
N GLN A 352 -5.81 21.97 7.88
CA GLN A 352 -7.25 22.13 8.17
C GLN A 352 -7.77 21.13 9.22
N SER A 353 -7.02 20.05 9.47
CA SER A 353 -7.33 19.03 10.46
C SER A 353 -6.62 19.27 11.79
N THR A 354 -5.98 20.41 11.99
CA THR A 354 -5.35 20.79 13.27
C THR A 354 -6.11 21.94 13.91
N ASP A 355 -5.97 22.12 15.23
CA ASP A 355 -6.57 23.27 15.93
C ASP A 355 -5.82 24.59 15.67
N GLN A 356 -4.74 24.56 14.87
CA GLN A 356 -3.99 25.72 14.40
C GLN A 356 -4.76 26.45 13.28
N LYS A 357 -5.93 27.00 13.61
CA LYS A 357 -6.81 27.77 12.72
C LYS A 357 -6.26 29.15 12.33
N ASN A 358 -5.06 29.22 11.76
CA ASN A 358 -4.56 30.45 11.14
C ASN A 358 -3.66 30.14 9.95
N VAL A 359 -4.23 29.63 8.84
CA VAL A 359 -3.65 29.84 7.52
C VAL A 359 -4.77 30.24 6.56
N ARG A 360 -4.49 31.31 5.81
CA ARG A 360 -5.43 32.07 4.95
C ARG A 360 -6.00 31.20 3.82
N PRO A 361 -7.21 31.53 3.32
CA PRO A 361 -7.83 30.85 2.17
C PRO A 361 -7.03 30.97 0.88
#